data_AF-A0AAE0ZFF8-F1
#
_entry.id   AF-A0AAE0ZFF8-F1
#
_cell.length_a   1.000
_cell.length_b   1.000
_cell.length_c   1.000
_cell.angle_alpha   90.00
_cell.angle_beta   90.00
_cell.angle_gamma   90.00
#
_symmetry.space_group_name_H-M   'P 1'
#
loop_
_entity.id
_entity.type
_entity.pdbx_description
1 polymer ?
#
loop_
_entity_poly.entity_id
_entity_poly.type
_entity_poly.pdbx_seq_one_letter_code
_entity_poly.pdbx_strand_id
1 'polypeptide(L)'
;MEQIWHKADKTKQRTRIKLYNTLVRSVLLYNCGTWALTKTDEEKLDSFHRKQLRRVLGIRYPTKISNKSLYKKCEQTPISLEVLQARWRLFGHVLRREPSIPTNKAMEFYFHDNPSEPGVGRSPHSQ
;
A
#
# COMPACT_ATOMS: atom_id res chain seq x y z
N MET A 1 0.75 -23.45 -6.24
CA MET A 1 1.37 -22.36 -5.44
C MET A 1 1.45 -22.65 -3.93
N GLU A 2 0.69 -23.61 -3.38
CA GLU A 2 0.69 -23.86 -1.92
C GLU A 2 1.96 -24.57 -1.39
N GLN A 3 2.61 -25.41 -2.20
CA GLN A 3 3.72 -26.28 -1.78
C GLN A 3 4.98 -25.54 -1.30
N ILE A 4 5.23 -24.30 -1.76
CA ILE A 4 6.45 -23.53 -1.43
C ILE A 4 6.37 -23.01 0.02
N TRP A 5 5.18 -22.68 0.48
CA TRP A 5 4.98 -22.08 1.80
C TRP A 5 5.06 -23.12 2.92
N HIS A 6 4.68 -24.36 2.64
CA HIS A 6 4.67 -25.47 3.61
C HIS A 6 6.02 -26.16 3.76
N LYS A 7 6.91 -26.10 2.75
CA LYS A 7 8.26 -26.70 2.79
C LYS A 7 9.31 -25.66 3.21
N ALA A 8 9.12 -25.08 4.40
CA ALA A 8 10.03 -24.09 4.98
C ALA A 8 11.48 -24.60 5.09
N ASP A 9 11.65 -25.92 5.23
CA ASP A 9 12.92 -26.60 5.43
C ASP A 9 13.79 -26.69 4.15
N LYS A 10 13.16 -26.62 2.96
CA LYS A 10 13.86 -26.80 1.68
C LYS A 10 14.25 -25.49 0.99
N THR A 11 13.80 -24.33 1.47
CA THR A 11 14.02 -23.05 0.79
C THR A 11 14.53 -21.97 1.74
N LYS A 12 15.65 -21.33 1.37
CA LYS A 12 16.27 -20.25 2.15
C LYS A 12 15.25 -19.12 2.39
N GLN A 13 15.21 -18.58 3.61
CA GLN A 13 14.29 -17.50 4.00
C GLN A 13 14.34 -16.31 3.03
N ARG A 14 15.54 -15.94 2.58
CA ARG A 14 15.75 -14.87 1.59
C ARG A 14 15.00 -15.12 0.28
N THR A 15 14.98 -16.36 -0.21
CA THR A 15 14.25 -16.72 -1.45
C THR A 15 12.75 -16.60 -1.25
N ARG A 16 12.23 -17.03 -0.10
CA ARG A 16 10.79 -16.92 0.22
C ARG A 16 10.33 -15.47 0.34
N ILE A 17 11.15 -14.59 0.92
CA ILE A 17 10.88 -13.14 0.98
C ILE A 17 10.89 -12.54 -0.43
N LYS A 18 11.86 -12.92 -1.29
CA LYS A 18 11.87 -12.48 -2.70
C LYS A 18 10.63 -12.93 -3.45
N LEU A 19 10.16 -14.16 -3.26
CA LEU A 19 8.92 -14.66 -3.85
C LEU A 19 7.69 -13.90 -3.35
N TYR A 20 7.63 -13.62 -2.04
CA TYR A 20 6.59 -12.76 -1.49
C TYR A 20 6.56 -11.38 -2.15
N ASN A 21 7.73 -10.75 -2.29
CA ASN A 21 7.86 -9.41 -2.87
C ASN A 21 7.46 -9.39 -4.36
N THR A 22 7.82 -10.43 -5.11
CA THR A 22 7.57 -10.51 -6.56
C THR A 22 6.15 -10.92 -6.92
N LEU A 23 5.48 -11.71 -6.07
CA LEU A 23 4.17 -12.27 -6.40
C LEU A 23 3.03 -11.63 -5.62
N VAL A 24 3.20 -11.41 -4.32
CA VAL A 24 2.11 -10.94 -3.45
C VAL A 24 2.17 -9.43 -3.32
N ARG A 25 3.35 -8.88 -2.98
CA ARG A 25 3.52 -7.44 -2.78
C ARG A 25 3.32 -6.66 -4.08
N SER A 26 3.82 -7.16 -5.20
CA SER A 26 3.63 -6.55 -6.53
C SER A 26 2.15 -6.39 -6.90
N VAL A 27 1.36 -7.45 -6.71
CA VAL A 27 -0.09 -7.45 -6.97
C VAL A 27 -0.82 -6.56 -5.96
N LEU A 28 -0.43 -6.62 -4.68
CA LEU A 28 -1.04 -5.79 -3.63
C LEU A 28 -0.82 -4.30 -3.87
N LEU A 29 0.32 -3.89 -4.44
CA LEU A 29 0.65 -2.49 -4.68
C LEU A 29 0.25 -2.00 -6.06
N TYR A 30 -0.37 -2.85 -6.87
CA TYR A 30 -0.82 -2.46 -8.20
C TYR A 30 -1.87 -1.35 -8.09
N ASN A 31 -1.61 -0.21 -8.75
CA ASN A 31 -2.44 0.99 -8.70
C ASN A 31 -2.77 1.51 -7.29
N CYS A 32 -1.98 1.17 -6.27
CA CYS A 32 -2.27 1.60 -4.89
C CYS A 32 -2.29 3.13 -4.71
N GLY A 33 -1.62 3.88 -5.59
CA GLY A 33 -1.66 5.34 -5.61
C GLY A 33 -3.03 5.94 -5.89
N THR A 34 -3.96 5.20 -6.49
CA THR A 34 -5.33 5.68 -6.79
C THR A 34 -6.35 5.29 -5.72
N TRP A 35 -5.95 4.56 -4.68
CA TRP A 35 -6.87 4.13 -3.64
C TRP A 35 -7.22 5.27 -2.68
N ALA A 36 -8.51 5.42 -2.40
CA ALA A 36 -9.00 6.26 -1.31
C ALA A 36 -9.07 5.43 -0.02
N LEU A 37 -7.93 5.21 0.63
CA LEU A 37 -7.88 4.46 1.88
C LEU A 37 -8.18 5.36 3.08
N THR A 38 -8.94 4.81 4.05
CA THR A 38 -9.03 5.38 5.39
C THR A 38 -7.85 4.91 6.24
N LYS A 39 -7.59 5.61 7.36
CA LYS A 39 -6.57 5.18 8.34
C LYS A 39 -6.80 3.75 8.83
N THR A 40 -8.06 3.35 9.01
CA THR A 40 -8.39 1.99 9.44
C THR A 40 -8.06 0.94 8.37
N ASP A 41 -8.17 1.29 7.08
CA ASP A 41 -7.84 0.39 5.99
C ASP A 41 -6.33 0.26 5.78
N GLU A 42 -5.58 1.35 5.99
CA GLU A 42 -4.11 1.31 6.04
C GLU A 42 -3.61 0.39 7.17
N GLU A 43 -4.21 0.48 8.35
CA GLU A 43 -3.88 -0.40 9.49
C GLU A 43 -4.21 -1.88 9.22
N LYS A 44 -5.32 -2.16 8.51
CA LYS A 44 -5.67 -3.51 8.06
C LYS A 44 -4.66 -4.04 7.04
N LEU A 45 -4.24 -3.22 6.07
CA LEU A 45 -3.21 -3.59 5.08
C LEU A 45 -1.88 -3.93 5.76
N ASP A 46 -1.44 -3.10 6.71
CA ASP A 46 -0.22 -3.36 7.47
C ASP A 46 -0.34 -4.64 8.32
N SER A 47 -1.52 -4.90 8.88
CA SER A 47 -1.79 -6.13 9.64
C SER A 47 -1.77 -7.36 8.73
N PHE A 48 -2.37 -7.28 7.54
CA PHE A 48 -2.31 -8.31 6.52
C PHE A 48 -0.86 -8.58 6.10
N HIS A 49 -0.10 -7.55 5.76
CA HIS A 49 1.30 -7.65 5.36
C HIS A 49 2.16 -8.32 6.44
N ARG A 50 2.06 -7.87 7.70
CA ARG A 50 2.76 -8.48 8.84
C ARG A 50 2.35 -9.94 9.06
N LYS A 51 1.08 -10.30 8.84
CA LYS A 51 0.61 -11.69 8.91
C LYS A 51 1.25 -12.55 7.82
N GLN A 52 1.36 -12.05 6.59
CA GLN A 52 2.05 -12.75 5.51
C GLN A 52 3.54 -12.91 5.79
N LEU A 53 4.24 -11.86 6.24
CA LEU A 53 5.66 -11.95 6.59
C LEU A 53 5.94 -13.01 7.66
N ARG A 54 5.09 -13.12 8.69
CA ARG A 54 5.22 -14.19 9.69
C ARG A 54 5.06 -15.59 9.09
N ARG A 55 4.10 -15.77 8.17
CA ARG A 55 3.92 -17.03 7.43
C ARG A 55 5.12 -17.36 6.53
N VAL A 56 5.66 -16.35 5.84
CA VAL A 56 6.87 -16.45 5.01
C VAL A 56 8.08 -16.87 5.84
N LEU A 57 8.22 -16.37 7.07
CA LEU A 57 9.29 -16.75 7.99
C LEU A 57 9.01 -18.05 8.76
N GLY A 58 7.80 -18.61 8.66
CA GLY A 58 7.39 -19.78 9.43
C GLY A 58 7.26 -19.52 10.94
N ILE A 59 7.11 -18.27 11.36
CA ILE A 59 6.98 -17.91 12.78
C ILE A 59 5.58 -18.30 13.25
N ARG A 60 5.52 -19.25 14.17
CA ARG A 60 4.29 -19.74 14.81
C ARG A 60 4.41 -19.58 16.32
N TYR A 61 3.27 -19.52 16.99
CA TYR A 61 3.22 -19.64 18.44
C TYR A 61 3.90 -20.95 18.88
N PRO A 62 4.71 -20.99 19.96
CA PRO A 62 4.88 -19.97 21.00
C PRO A 62 5.93 -18.88 20.69
N THR A 63 6.62 -18.96 19.55
CA THR A 63 7.67 -18.00 19.19
C THR A 63 7.08 -16.61 18.91
N LYS A 64 7.51 -15.61 19.68
CA LYS A 64 7.10 -14.20 19.52
C LYS A 64 8.19 -13.38 18.83
N ILE A 65 7.78 -12.44 17.98
CA ILE A 65 8.66 -11.45 17.36
C ILE A 65 7.97 -10.09 17.37
N SER A 66 8.72 -9.03 17.70
CA SER A 66 8.20 -7.67 17.61
C SER A 66 7.96 -7.27 16.16
N ASN A 67 7.01 -6.34 15.91
CA ASN A 67 6.76 -5.84 14.56
C ASN A 67 8.00 -5.16 13.95
N LYS A 68 8.76 -4.40 14.76
CA LYS A 68 10.00 -3.73 14.31
C LYS A 68 11.07 -4.74 13.89
N SER A 69 11.27 -5.79 14.68
CA SER A 69 12.22 -6.87 14.37
C SER A 69 11.78 -7.67 13.13
N LEU A 70 10.47 -7.88 12.94
CA LEU A 70 9.91 -8.54 11.76
C LEU A 70 10.25 -7.77 10.48
N TYR A 71 10.01 -6.46 10.46
CA TYR A 71 10.34 -5.59 9.33
C TYR A 71 11.84 -5.56 9.06
N LYS A 72 12.67 -5.38 10.10
CA LYS A 72 14.13 -5.38 9.97
C LYS A 72 14.65 -6.70 9.40
N LYS A 73 14.11 -7.84 9.85
CA LYS A 73 14.53 -9.17 9.38
C LYS A 73 14.13 -9.45 7.93
N CYS A 74 13.03 -8.87 7.46
CA CYS A 74 12.57 -9.04 6.08
C CYS A 74 13.06 -7.93 5.13
N GLU A 75 13.78 -6.93 5.64
CA GLU A 75 14.13 -5.70 4.89
C GLU A 75 12.89 -5.09 4.22
N GLN A 76 11.75 -5.07 4.94
CA GLN A 76 10.47 -4.55 4.45
C GLN A 76 10.02 -3.34 5.27
N THR A 77 9.16 -2.53 4.65
CA THR A 77 8.46 -1.40 5.27
C THR A 77 6.98 -1.71 5.42
N PRO A 78 6.25 -1.00 6.30
CA PRO A 78 4.79 -0.99 6.27
C PRO A 78 4.25 -0.67 4.87
N ILE A 79 3.15 -1.34 4.48
CA ILE A 79 2.51 -1.11 3.18
C ILE A 79 1.91 0.28 3.11
N SER A 80 1.39 0.79 4.23
CA SER A 80 0.89 2.16 4.36
C SER A 80 1.89 3.22 3.85
N LEU A 81 3.18 3.07 4.19
CA LEU A 81 4.24 3.98 3.71
C LEU A 81 4.46 3.88 2.20
N GLU A 82 4.36 2.68 1.63
CA GLU A 82 4.51 2.48 0.19
C GLU A 82 3.33 3.05 -0.59
N VAL A 83 2.12 2.88 -0.06
CA VAL A 83 0.90 3.49 -0.62
C VAL A 83 1.02 5.02 -0.58
N LEU A 84 1.49 5.58 0.53
CA LEU A 84 1.73 7.02 0.65
C LEU A 84 2.74 7.50 -0.40
N GLN A 85 3.86 6.78 -0.58
CA GLN A 85 4.85 7.10 -1.60
C GLN A 85 4.27 7.02 -3.02
N ALA A 86 3.43 6.02 -3.31
CA ALA A 86 2.76 5.89 -4.60
C ALA A 86 1.78 7.04 -4.87
N ARG A 87 1.03 7.47 -3.85
CA ARG A 87 0.13 8.64 -3.91
C ARG A 87 0.91 9.92 -4.23
N TRP A 88 2.02 10.16 -3.53
CA TRP A 88 2.88 11.32 -3.82
C TRP A 88 3.50 11.28 -5.22
N ARG A 89 3.89 10.10 -5.71
CA ARG A 89 4.37 9.93 -7.08
C ARG A 89 3.29 10.26 -8.11
N LEU A 90 2.06 9.79 -7.89
CA LEU A 90 0.92 10.10 -8.75
C LEU A 90 0.58 11.60 -8.70
N PHE A 91 0.51 12.18 -7.50
CA PHE A 91 0.30 13.60 -7.29
C PHE A 91 1.31 14.44 -8.09
N GLY A 92 2.61 14.16 -7.93
CA GLY A 92 3.65 14.84 -8.67
C GLY A 92 3.57 14.60 -10.18
N HIS A 93 3.09 13.43 -10.63
CA HIS A 93 2.85 13.19 -12.05
C HIS A 93 1.73 14.08 -12.59
N VAL A 94 0.62 14.22 -11.86
CA VAL A 94 -0.50 15.10 -12.22
C VAL A 94 -0.05 16.57 -12.31
N LEU A 95 0.72 17.05 -11.33
CA LEU A 95 1.20 18.44 -11.34
C LEU A 95 2.16 18.77 -12.50
N ARG A 96 2.86 17.77 -13.05
CA ARG A 96 3.75 17.96 -14.22
C ARG A 96 3.01 17.90 -15.56
N ARG A 97 1.73 17.54 -15.56
CA ARG A 97 0.89 17.53 -16.76
C ARG A 97 0.36 18.92 -17.06
N GLU A 98 -0.02 19.15 -18.31
CA GLU A 98 -0.61 20.41 -18.75
C GLU A 98 -1.83 20.80 -17.89
N PRO A 99 -1.98 22.08 -17.49
CA PRO A 99 -3.11 22.53 -16.67
C PRO A 99 -4.49 22.28 -17.33
N SER A 100 -4.54 22.17 -18.66
CA SER A 100 -5.77 21.91 -19.39
C SER A 100 -6.38 20.53 -19.12
N ILE A 101 -5.57 19.56 -18.65
CA ILE A 101 -5.97 18.18 -18.42
C ILE A 101 -6.95 18.09 -17.25
N PRO A 102 -8.05 17.30 -17.36
CA PRO A 102 -9.08 17.21 -16.32
C PRO A 102 -8.56 16.90 -14.92
N THR A 103 -7.54 16.04 -14.80
CA THR A 103 -6.94 15.70 -13.51
C THR A 103 -6.19 16.86 -12.88
N ASN A 104 -5.55 17.73 -13.68
CA ASN A 104 -4.86 18.91 -13.14
C ASN A 104 -5.89 19.97 -12.71
N LYS A 105 -6.90 20.24 -13.57
CA LYS A 105 -8.04 21.12 -13.23
C LYS A 105 -8.76 20.71 -11.95
N ALA A 106 -9.01 19.41 -11.77
CA ALA A 106 -9.66 18.90 -10.56
C ALA A 106 -8.81 19.14 -9.30
N MET A 107 -7.48 19.09 -9.43
CA MET A 107 -6.57 19.38 -8.33
C MET A 107 -6.53 20.88 -8.04
N GLU A 108 -6.41 21.72 -9.08
CA GLU A 108 -6.52 23.17 -8.95
C GLU A 108 -7.82 23.55 -8.24
N PHE A 109 -8.97 23.03 -8.68
CA PHE A 109 -10.27 23.26 -8.03
C PHE A 109 -10.25 22.89 -6.54
N TYR A 110 -9.77 21.68 -6.20
CA TYR A 110 -9.73 21.20 -4.82
C TYR A 110 -8.86 22.06 -3.89
N PHE A 111 -7.75 22.62 -4.39
CA PHE A 111 -6.82 23.43 -3.59
C PHE A 111 -7.08 24.93 -3.64
N HIS A 112 -7.78 25.44 -4.66
CA HIS A 112 -8.12 26.86 -4.81
C HIS A 112 -9.42 27.26 -4.09
N ASP A 113 -10.31 26.32 -3.78
CA ASP A 113 -11.52 26.62 -2.99
C ASP A 113 -11.17 26.96 -1.52
N ASN A 114 -11.57 28.15 -1.09
CA ASN A 114 -11.37 28.68 0.25
C ASN A 114 -12.06 27.79 1.32
N PRO A 115 -11.47 27.62 2.52
CA PRO A 115 -11.98 26.77 3.60
C PRO A 115 -13.31 27.25 4.25
N SER A 116 -13.96 28.27 3.69
CA SER A 116 -15.22 28.84 4.20
C SER A 116 -16.48 28.15 3.67
N GLU A 117 -16.39 27.31 2.64
CA GLU A 117 -17.53 26.52 2.16
C GLU A 117 -17.30 25.03 2.39
N PRO A 118 -18.21 24.31 3.09
CA PRO A 118 -18.08 22.88 3.26
C PRO A 118 -18.12 22.22 1.88
N GLY A 119 -17.02 21.56 1.51
CA GLY A 119 -16.82 20.95 0.20
C GLY A 119 -18.04 20.17 -0.24
N VAL A 120 -18.69 20.65 -1.31
CA VAL A 120 -19.84 20.00 -1.90
C VAL A 120 -19.35 18.64 -2.41
N GLY A 121 -19.95 17.57 -1.89
CA GLY A 121 -19.69 16.21 -2.36
C GLY A 121 -19.98 16.05 -3.85
N ARG A 122 -19.85 14.82 -4.38
CA ARG A 122 -20.12 14.51 -5.80
C ARG A 122 -21.36 15.25 -6.30
N SER A 123 -21.17 16.10 -7.32
CA SER A 123 -22.24 16.79 -8.02
C SER A 123 -23.33 15.78 -8.38
N PRO A 124 -24.62 16.04 -8.07
CA PRO A 124 -25.69 15.14 -8.43
C PRO A 124 -25.66 14.98 -9.95
N HIS A 125 -25.60 13.74 -10.44
CA HIS A 125 -25.80 13.46 -11.85
C HIS A 125 -27.17 14.02 -12.26
N SER A 126 -27.18 15.13 -12.97
CA SER A 126 -28.36 15.65 -13.64
C SER A 126 -28.72 14.70 -14.78
N GLN A 127 -29.87 14.04 -14.65
CA GLN A 127 -30.54 13.30 -15.72
C GLN A 127 -31.00 14.25 -16.82
#